data_AF-A0A2H9QGR3-F1
#
_entry.id   AF-A0A2H9QGR3-F1
#
_cell.length_a   1.000
_cell.length_b   1.000
_cell.length_c   1.000
_cell.angle_alpha   90.00
_cell.angle_beta   90.00
_cell.angle_gamma   90.00
#
_symmetry.space_group_name_H-M   'P 1'
#
loop_
_entity.id
_entity.type
_entity.pdbx_description
1 polymer ?
#
loop_
_entity_poly.entity_id
_entity_poly.type
_entity_poly.pdbx_seq_one_letter_code
_entity_poly.pdbx_strand_id
1 'polypeptide(L)'
;METKNNHKIETKNNHKIEAKKFLFVSLDALTGDLAWQLKKEGHEVKYSTENPEDKEVADGFIEKVDNWEKEVDWADTIIFDDVLGQGTIAKKLREQGKNVIGGTPYTDQLEDDRAFGQEELKNAGVPILPYKDFTSFEEAIEFVKANPHKYVIKPSGEAQNIKGMLFIGEEEDGKDVMQVLEDYNKAWAKKIPVFQLQKRVSGVEVAVGAFFNGKEFIYPINVNFENKKLFPGNLGPSTGEMGCYDEQTEVLTDNGWKFFRELNYKDKICTLNPLNHEIEFNEPEELVVFDHHKELISIQNQTLDIKVTLDHNMYVSSQWNTRN
;
A
#
# COMPACT_ATOMS: atom_id res chain seq x y z
N MET A 1 4.88 -41.96 -24.42
CA MET A 1 6.22 -41.42 -24.16
C MET A 1 6.03 -40.07 -23.49
N GLU A 2 6.30 -39.98 -22.19
CA GLU A 2 6.25 -38.70 -21.47
C GLU A 2 7.56 -37.94 -21.66
N THR A 3 7.50 -36.67 -22.03
CA THR A 3 8.63 -35.74 -21.94
C THR A 3 8.37 -34.73 -20.84
N LYS A 4 8.84 -35.03 -19.63
CA LYS A 4 8.83 -34.11 -18.50
C LYS A 4 9.91 -33.04 -18.70
N ASN A 5 9.52 -31.83 -19.06
CA ASN A 5 10.43 -30.67 -19.02
C ASN A 5 10.36 -30.00 -17.65
N ASN A 6 11.21 -30.49 -16.73
CA ASN A 6 11.53 -29.76 -15.50
C ASN A 6 12.38 -28.54 -15.87
N HIS A 7 11.81 -27.34 -15.87
CA HIS A 7 12.61 -26.12 -15.83
C HIS A 7 13.15 -25.89 -14.41
N LYS A 8 14.30 -26.49 -14.13
CA LYS A 8 15.17 -26.04 -13.04
C LYS A 8 15.73 -24.67 -13.39
N ILE A 9 15.47 -23.67 -12.55
CA ILE A 9 16.24 -22.44 -12.53
C ILE A 9 17.57 -22.77 -11.82
N GLU A 10 18.62 -23.07 -12.59
CA GLU A 10 19.98 -23.20 -12.04
C GLU A 10 20.60 -21.81 -11.85
N THR A 11 20.39 -21.21 -10.68
CA THR A 11 21.14 -20.04 -10.24
C THR A 11 22.61 -20.40 -10.05
N LYS A 12 23.47 -19.91 -10.95
CA LYS A 12 24.94 -20.03 -10.84
C LYS A 12 25.49 -19.12 -9.75
N ASN A 13 25.22 -19.45 -8.49
CA ASN A 13 25.99 -18.97 -7.33
C ASN A 13 25.88 -20.01 -6.21
N ASN A 14 26.77 -21.01 -6.26
CA ASN A 14 26.83 -22.07 -5.25
C ASN A 14 27.55 -21.61 -3.96
N HIS A 15 27.31 -20.36 -3.56
CA HIS A 15 27.59 -19.90 -2.21
C HIS A 15 26.54 -20.54 -1.31
N LYS A 16 26.94 -21.50 -0.48
CA LYS A 16 26.14 -21.93 0.66
C LYS A 16 25.93 -20.70 1.56
N ILE A 17 24.75 -20.09 1.47
CA ILE A 17 24.31 -19.10 2.43
C ILE A 17 24.22 -19.83 3.77
N GLU A 18 24.91 -19.30 4.78
CA GLU A 18 24.83 -19.82 6.13
C GLU A 18 23.43 -19.50 6.68
N ALA A 19 22.76 -20.52 7.25
CA ALA A 19 21.46 -20.32 7.85
C ALA A 19 21.57 -19.31 9.00
N LYS A 20 20.59 -18.43 9.11
CA LYS A 20 20.52 -17.34 10.08
C LYS A 20 19.13 -17.31 10.69
N LYS A 21 19.02 -16.68 11.86
CA LYS A 21 17.79 -16.54 12.62
C LYS A 21 17.26 -15.11 12.51
N PHE A 22 16.09 -14.97 11.89
CA PHE A 22 15.39 -13.70 11.76
C PHE A 22 14.16 -13.68 12.66
N LEU A 23 14.01 -12.60 13.42
CA LEU A 23 12.82 -12.30 14.20
C LEU A 23 12.13 -11.07 13.60
N PHE A 24 10.95 -11.27 13.04
CA PHE A 24 10.09 -10.19 12.56
C PHE A 24 9.13 -9.78 13.68
N VAL A 25 9.02 -8.47 13.91
CA VAL A 25 8.12 -7.86 14.89
C VAL A 25 7.28 -6.83 14.17
N SER A 26 6.03 -7.19 13.90
CA SER A 26 5.12 -6.40 13.09
C SER A 26 3.90 -5.94 13.90
N LEU A 27 3.43 -4.73 13.61
CA LEU A 27 2.15 -4.27 14.16
C LEU A 27 1.00 -4.95 13.40
N ASP A 28 0.89 -4.66 12.11
CA ASP A 28 -0.23 -5.04 11.22
C ASP A 28 0.16 -6.13 10.18
N ALA A 29 1.13 -6.99 10.52
CA ALA A 29 1.60 -8.14 9.73
C ALA A 29 2.13 -7.84 8.31
N LEU A 30 2.71 -6.65 8.12
CA LEU A 30 3.04 -6.06 6.81
C LEU A 30 4.15 -6.80 6.02
N THR A 31 4.98 -7.60 6.67
CA THR A 31 6.19 -8.23 6.08
C THR A 31 6.18 -9.76 6.05
N GLY A 32 4.99 -10.37 6.13
CA GLY A 32 4.84 -11.84 6.09
C GLY A 32 5.39 -12.50 4.81
N ASP A 33 5.41 -11.79 3.69
CA ASP A 33 5.96 -12.25 2.42
C ASP A 33 7.50 -12.33 2.44
N LEU A 34 8.19 -11.29 2.93
CA LEU A 34 9.64 -11.23 3.07
C LEU A 34 10.14 -12.28 4.06
N ALA A 35 9.44 -12.43 5.19
CA ALA A 35 9.68 -13.48 6.16
C ALA A 35 9.54 -14.89 5.54
N TRP A 36 8.60 -15.07 4.60
CA TRP A 36 8.39 -16.34 3.92
C TRP A 36 9.48 -16.64 2.88
N GLN A 37 9.96 -15.62 2.15
CA GLN A 37 11.10 -15.78 1.24
C GLN A 37 12.38 -16.18 1.99
N LEU A 38 12.71 -15.51 3.10
CA LEU A 38 13.88 -15.90 3.92
C LEU A 38 13.78 -17.34 4.42
N LYS A 39 12.57 -17.79 4.82
CA LYS A 39 12.33 -19.18 5.21
C LYS A 39 12.51 -20.17 4.05
N LYS A 40 12.07 -19.80 2.84
CA LYS A 40 12.31 -20.58 1.60
C LYS A 40 13.79 -20.65 1.21
N GLU A 41 14.56 -19.60 1.49
CA GLU A 41 16.02 -19.56 1.27
C GLU A 41 16.80 -20.42 2.28
N GLY A 42 16.13 -20.97 3.30
CA GLY A 42 16.71 -21.89 4.29
C GLY A 42 17.13 -21.22 5.60
N HIS A 43 16.68 -19.99 5.84
CA HIS A 43 16.85 -19.31 7.13
C HIS A 43 15.79 -19.76 8.15
N GLU A 44 16.12 -19.67 9.43
CA GLU A 44 15.16 -19.83 10.53
C GLU A 44 14.44 -18.50 10.72
N VAL A 45 13.09 -18.50 10.77
CA VAL A 45 12.28 -17.28 10.83
C VAL A 45 11.15 -17.43 11.86
N LYS A 46 11.10 -16.50 12.81
CA LYS A 46 10.00 -16.29 13.75
C LYS A 46 9.29 -14.96 13.46
N TYR A 47 7.98 -14.93 13.62
CA TYR A 47 7.15 -13.77 13.29
C TYR A 47 6.17 -13.43 14.43
N SER A 48 6.19 -12.18 14.88
CA SER A 48 5.25 -11.63 15.85
C SER A 48 4.33 -10.63 15.17
N THR A 49 3.03 -10.69 15.50
CA THR A 49 2.02 -9.71 15.09
C THR A 49 1.36 -9.17 16.36
N GLU A 50 1.39 -7.86 16.57
CA GLU A 50 0.77 -7.23 17.75
C GLU A 50 -0.73 -7.01 17.56
N ASN A 51 -1.18 -6.65 16.35
CA ASN A 51 -2.60 -6.44 16.06
C ASN A 51 -3.38 -7.77 16.12
N PRO A 52 -4.41 -7.90 16.98
CA PRO A 52 -5.21 -9.12 17.08
C PRO A 52 -6.02 -9.45 15.83
N GLU A 53 -6.39 -8.47 15.00
CA GLU A 53 -7.16 -8.67 13.78
C GLU A 53 -6.33 -9.35 12.68
N ASP A 54 -5.03 -9.04 12.62
CA ASP A 54 -4.08 -9.58 11.63
C ASP A 54 -3.28 -10.78 12.14
N LYS A 55 -3.66 -11.34 13.30
CA LYS A 55 -2.86 -12.36 13.99
C LYS A 55 -2.67 -13.65 13.19
N GLU A 56 -3.68 -14.05 12.42
CA GLU A 56 -3.67 -15.23 11.55
C GLU A 56 -2.85 -15.07 10.26
N VAL A 57 -2.38 -13.84 9.95
CA VAL A 57 -1.55 -13.60 8.77
C VAL A 57 -0.23 -14.37 8.91
N ALA A 58 0.18 -15.04 7.83
CA ALA A 58 1.32 -15.96 7.74
C ALA A 58 1.23 -17.29 8.52
N ASP A 59 0.08 -17.63 9.11
CA ASP A 59 -0.15 -18.93 9.75
C ASP A 59 0.10 -20.09 8.76
N GLY A 60 0.71 -21.18 9.26
CA GLY A 60 1.11 -22.34 8.46
C GLY A 60 2.35 -22.13 7.58
N PHE A 61 2.71 -20.89 7.24
CA PHE A 61 3.92 -20.56 6.47
C PHE A 61 5.12 -20.32 7.39
N ILE A 62 4.97 -19.48 8.42
CA ILE A 62 6.06 -19.02 9.30
C ILE A 62 5.80 -19.47 10.75
N GLU A 63 6.85 -19.61 11.58
CA GLU A 63 6.66 -19.87 13.01
C GLU A 63 6.21 -18.58 13.72
N LYS A 64 5.02 -18.60 14.33
CA LYS A 64 4.47 -17.44 15.03
C LYS A 64 4.89 -17.45 16.50
N VAL A 65 5.14 -16.27 17.07
CA VAL A 65 5.43 -16.08 18.50
C VAL A 65 4.57 -14.98 19.10
N ASP A 66 4.04 -15.22 20.31
CA ASP A 66 3.19 -14.27 21.05
C ASP A 66 3.96 -13.24 21.89
N ASN A 67 5.26 -13.46 22.11
CA ASN A 67 6.09 -12.62 22.96
C ASN A 67 7.51 -12.60 22.40
N TRP A 68 7.72 -11.71 21.44
CA TRP A 68 8.96 -11.61 20.68
C TRP A 68 10.16 -11.20 21.53
N GLU A 69 9.96 -10.54 22.67
CA GLU A 69 11.07 -10.07 23.53
C GLU A 69 11.90 -11.23 24.09
N LYS A 70 11.30 -12.42 24.27
CA LYS A 70 12.01 -13.65 24.65
C LYS A 70 12.89 -14.23 23.54
N GLU A 71 12.63 -13.85 22.29
CA GLU A 71 13.32 -14.36 21.10
C GLU A 71 14.47 -13.44 20.65
N VAL A 72 14.64 -12.27 21.30
CA VAL A 72 15.71 -11.29 21.05
C VAL A 72 17.12 -11.89 21.20
N ASP A 73 17.30 -12.89 22.07
CA ASP A 73 18.57 -13.61 22.24
C ASP A 73 18.71 -14.84 21.32
N TRP A 74 17.63 -15.30 20.70
CA TRP A 74 17.65 -16.35 19.68
C TRP A 74 18.00 -15.79 18.29
N ALA A 75 17.58 -14.56 17.98
CA ALA A 75 17.74 -13.95 16.66
C ALA A 75 19.16 -13.43 16.38
N ASP A 76 19.66 -13.70 15.17
CA ASP A 76 20.87 -13.07 14.61
C ASP A 76 20.57 -11.65 14.11
N THR A 77 19.35 -11.43 13.62
CA THR A 77 18.83 -10.14 13.13
C THR A 77 17.37 -9.99 13.52
N ILE A 78 17.01 -8.83 14.05
CA ILE A 78 15.62 -8.45 14.38
C ILE A 78 15.13 -7.46 13.33
N ILE A 79 13.87 -7.57 12.91
CA ILE A 79 13.27 -6.73 11.87
C ILE A 79 11.99 -6.11 12.43
N PHE A 80 11.94 -4.79 12.41
CA PHE A 80 10.77 -3.96 12.68
C PHE A 80 10.34 -3.33 11.36
N ASP A 81 9.05 -3.37 11.04
CA ASP A 81 8.51 -3.01 9.72
C ASP A 81 7.57 -1.79 9.73
N ASP A 82 7.38 -1.16 10.89
CA ASP A 82 6.45 -0.05 11.10
C ASP A 82 7.10 1.07 11.96
N VAL A 83 6.33 2.12 12.24
CA VAL A 83 6.67 3.27 13.09
C VAL A 83 5.99 3.15 14.46
N LEU A 84 5.25 4.16 14.95
CA LEU A 84 4.53 4.13 16.23
C LEU A 84 5.39 3.72 17.44
N GLY A 85 6.67 4.10 17.42
CA GLY A 85 7.65 3.78 18.48
C GLY A 85 8.49 2.51 18.25
N GLN A 86 8.22 1.73 17.20
CA GLN A 86 9.10 0.62 16.82
C GLN A 86 10.54 1.08 16.55
N GLY A 87 10.76 2.24 15.92
CA GLY A 87 12.09 2.81 15.71
C GLY A 87 12.81 3.17 17.01
N THR A 88 12.07 3.55 18.06
CA THR A 88 12.60 3.73 19.41
C THR A 88 13.11 2.41 20.02
N ILE A 89 12.34 1.33 19.87
CA ILE A 89 12.72 -0.02 20.31
C ILE A 89 13.94 -0.52 19.51
N ALA A 90 13.91 -0.37 18.19
CA ALA A 90 14.97 -0.77 17.27
C ALA A 90 16.29 -0.03 17.56
N LYS A 91 16.24 1.26 17.91
CA LYS A 91 17.42 2.02 18.35
C LYS A 91 18.00 1.44 19.65
N LYS A 92 17.17 1.19 20.67
CA LYS A 92 17.60 0.65 21.97
C LYS A 92 18.26 -0.73 21.83
N LEU A 93 17.72 -1.60 20.97
CA LEU A 93 18.30 -2.92 20.69
C LEU A 93 19.66 -2.81 19.97
N ARG A 94 19.83 -1.87 19.04
CA ARG A 94 21.13 -1.57 18.42
C ARG A 94 22.16 -1.05 19.43
N GLU A 95 21.75 -0.19 20.37
CA GLU A 95 22.60 0.28 21.47
C GLU A 95 23.02 -0.86 22.42
N GLN A 96 22.26 -1.96 22.47
CA GLN A 96 22.59 -3.20 23.18
C GLN A 96 23.46 -4.16 22.34
N GLY A 97 23.87 -3.78 21.12
CA GLY A 97 24.71 -4.59 20.24
C GLY A 97 23.98 -5.63 19.40
N LYS A 98 22.63 -5.57 19.31
CA LYS A 98 21.84 -6.41 18.42
C LYS A 98 21.89 -5.89 16.97
N ASN A 99 21.88 -6.79 16.00
CA ASN A 99 21.63 -6.41 14.61
C ASN A 99 20.13 -6.18 14.43
N VAL A 100 19.74 -4.98 13.99
CA VAL A 100 18.33 -4.62 13.81
C VAL A 100 18.15 -3.86 12.51
N ILE A 101 17.17 -4.30 11.72
CA ILE A 101 16.59 -3.54 10.61
C ILE A 101 15.30 -2.91 11.13
N GLY A 102 15.13 -1.61 10.89
CA GLY A 102 14.01 -0.84 11.42
C GLY A 102 14.39 0.61 11.68
N GLY A 103 13.38 1.41 12.03
CA GLY A 103 13.51 2.86 12.19
C GLY A 103 14.37 3.35 13.36
N THR A 104 14.21 4.63 13.63
CA THR A 104 14.74 5.38 14.78
C THR A 104 13.59 6.24 15.35
N PRO A 105 13.69 6.77 16.59
CA PRO A 105 12.70 7.73 17.09
C PRO A 105 12.45 8.93 16.15
N TYR A 106 13.42 9.28 15.31
CA TYR A 106 13.31 10.37 14.34
C TYR A 106 12.52 9.94 13.09
N THR A 107 12.70 8.71 12.60
CA THR A 107 11.88 8.21 11.48
C THR A 107 10.45 7.91 11.91
N ASP A 108 10.24 7.46 13.16
CA ASP A 108 8.91 7.37 13.76
C ASP A 108 8.20 8.74 13.64
N GLN A 109 8.88 9.83 14.03
CA GLN A 109 8.35 11.20 13.91
C GLN A 109 8.11 11.67 12.47
N LEU A 110 8.91 11.24 11.48
CA LEU A 110 8.69 11.64 10.07
C LEU A 110 7.36 11.13 9.51
N GLU A 111 6.81 10.04 10.06
CA GLU A 111 5.60 9.38 9.58
C GLU A 111 4.41 9.62 10.52
N ASP A 112 4.61 9.47 11.84
CA ASP A 112 3.60 9.69 12.87
C ASP A 112 3.14 11.16 12.94
N ASP A 113 4.07 12.11 12.74
CA ASP A 113 3.80 13.55 12.69
C ASP A 113 3.96 14.11 11.27
N ARG A 114 2.82 14.18 10.57
CA ARG A 114 2.69 14.76 9.23
C ARG A 114 3.20 16.18 9.10
N ALA A 115 3.10 17.02 10.13
CA ALA A 115 3.58 18.40 10.05
C ALA A 115 5.11 18.45 10.13
N PHE A 116 5.70 17.63 11.02
CA PHE A 116 7.14 17.43 11.11
C PHE A 116 7.72 16.86 9.81
N GLY A 117 7.15 15.76 9.30
CA GLY A 117 7.61 15.12 8.06
C GLY A 117 7.56 16.06 6.83
N GLN A 118 6.50 16.86 6.69
CA GLN A 118 6.39 17.85 5.61
C GLN A 118 7.45 18.96 5.72
N GLU A 119 7.73 19.45 6.94
CA GLU A 119 8.75 20.48 7.14
C GLU A 119 10.16 19.94 6.92
N GLU A 120 10.46 18.69 7.32
CA GLU A 120 11.76 18.06 7.05
C GLU A 120 11.98 17.78 5.55
N LEU A 121 10.95 17.35 4.82
CA LEU A 121 10.99 17.25 3.35
C LEU A 121 11.31 18.61 2.70
N LYS A 122 10.63 19.66 3.15
CA LYS A 122 10.85 21.05 2.71
C LYS A 122 12.26 21.57 3.07
N ASN A 123 12.76 21.26 4.26
CA ASN A 123 14.13 21.59 4.70
C ASN A 123 15.19 20.87 3.85
N ALA A 124 14.91 19.65 3.41
CA ALA A 124 15.73 18.89 2.46
C ALA A 124 15.61 19.36 0.99
N GLY A 125 14.75 20.35 0.71
CA GLY A 125 14.55 20.91 -0.63
C GLY A 125 13.57 20.12 -1.51
N VAL A 126 12.80 19.18 -0.94
CA VAL A 126 11.76 18.45 -1.67
C VAL A 126 10.56 19.39 -1.90
N PRO A 127 10.06 19.52 -3.15
CA PRO A 127 8.85 20.30 -3.41
C PRO A 127 7.62 19.66 -2.75
N ILE A 128 7.04 20.35 -1.76
CA ILE A 128 5.81 19.93 -1.08
C ILE A 128 4.60 20.75 -1.53
N LEU A 129 3.40 20.20 -1.36
CA LEU A 129 2.16 20.91 -1.67
C LEU A 129 1.84 21.96 -0.59
N PRO A 130 1.36 23.16 -0.95
CA PRO A 130 0.93 24.15 0.03
C PRO A 130 -0.14 23.60 0.98
N TYR A 131 0.16 23.66 2.27
CA TYR A 131 -0.75 23.27 3.35
C TYR A 131 -0.78 24.34 4.44
N LYS A 132 -1.79 24.25 5.31
CA LYS A 132 -1.86 24.97 6.58
C LYS A 132 -2.58 24.11 7.60
N ASP A 133 -2.06 24.07 8.82
CA ASP A 133 -2.68 23.40 9.95
C ASP A 133 -3.61 24.35 10.72
N PHE A 134 -4.65 23.79 11.32
CA PHE A 134 -5.73 24.50 12.01
C PHE A 134 -6.13 23.77 13.30
N THR A 135 -6.53 24.57 14.28
CA THR A 135 -7.12 24.11 15.56
C THR A 135 -8.56 24.66 15.77
N SER A 136 -9.08 25.41 14.80
CA SER A 136 -10.46 25.91 14.73
C SER A 136 -11.02 25.65 13.33
N PHE A 137 -12.25 25.12 13.29
CA PHE A 137 -12.99 24.91 12.05
C PHE A 137 -13.46 26.23 11.44
N GLU A 138 -13.79 27.22 12.28
CA GLU A 138 -14.16 28.57 11.87
C GLU A 138 -13.00 29.28 11.15
N GLU A 139 -11.78 29.21 11.69
CA GLU A 139 -10.60 29.78 11.05
C GLU A 139 -10.27 29.08 9.72
N ALA A 140 -10.51 27.76 9.63
CA ALA A 140 -10.35 27.00 8.40
C ALA A 140 -11.39 27.39 7.33
N ILE A 141 -12.65 27.60 7.73
CA ILE A 141 -13.71 28.08 6.84
C ILE A 141 -13.40 29.48 6.31
N GLU A 142 -13.00 30.43 7.17
CA GLU A 142 -12.62 31.78 6.74
C GLU A 142 -11.37 31.77 5.83
N PHE A 143 -10.42 30.84 6.07
CA PHE A 143 -9.29 30.65 5.17
C PHE A 143 -9.72 30.19 3.77
N VAL A 144 -10.65 29.23 3.65
CA VAL A 144 -11.16 28.77 2.34
C VAL A 144 -11.94 29.89 1.63
N LYS A 145 -12.78 30.67 2.35
CA LYS A 145 -13.47 31.85 1.79
C LYS A 145 -12.49 32.88 1.21
N ALA A 146 -11.39 33.13 1.91
CA ALA A 146 -10.36 34.07 1.47
C ALA A 146 -9.45 33.52 0.36
N ASN A 147 -9.40 32.19 0.19
CA ASN A 147 -8.53 31.50 -0.77
C ASN A 147 -9.29 30.39 -1.52
N PRO A 148 -10.27 30.69 -2.40
CA PRO A 148 -11.06 29.66 -3.08
C PRO A 148 -10.19 28.71 -3.91
N HIS A 149 -10.28 27.42 -3.62
CA HIS A 149 -9.55 26.33 -4.30
C HIS A 149 -10.13 24.97 -3.86
N LYS A 150 -9.79 23.89 -4.59
CA LYS A 150 -9.92 22.51 -4.08
C LYS A 150 -8.93 22.26 -2.93
N TYR A 151 -9.42 21.75 -1.81
CA TYR A 151 -8.61 21.35 -0.65
C TYR A 151 -8.89 19.91 -0.23
N VAL A 152 -7.95 19.32 0.52
CA VAL A 152 -8.11 18.05 1.22
C VAL A 152 -8.05 18.34 2.73
N ILE A 153 -9.05 17.89 3.47
CA ILE A 153 -9.06 17.91 4.94
C ILE A 153 -8.35 16.65 5.42
N LYS A 154 -7.25 16.79 6.15
CA LYS A 154 -6.47 15.69 6.72
C LYS A 154 -6.39 15.85 8.25
N PRO A 155 -7.06 15.01 9.05
CA PRO A 155 -6.88 15.02 10.51
C PRO A 155 -5.41 14.77 10.90
N SER A 156 -4.98 15.30 12.04
CA SER A 156 -3.61 15.17 12.56
C SER A 156 -3.60 14.64 14.00
N GLY A 157 -2.46 14.08 14.44
CA GLY A 157 -2.37 13.38 15.72
C GLY A 157 -3.24 12.11 15.74
N GLU A 158 -3.70 11.68 16.92
CA GLU A 158 -4.54 10.47 17.09
C GLU A 158 -5.76 10.42 16.14
N ALA A 159 -6.30 11.58 15.77
CA ALA A 159 -7.44 11.71 14.85
C ALA A 159 -7.15 11.17 13.44
N GLN A 160 -5.89 11.10 13.01
CA GLN A 160 -5.50 10.59 11.70
C GLN A 160 -5.79 9.09 11.52
N ASN A 161 -5.82 8.35 12.63
CA ASN A 161 -6.09 6.91 12.63
C ASN A 161 -7.61 6.60 12.57
N ILE A 162 -8.47 7.63 12.61
CA ILE A 162 -9.92 7.48 12.49
C ILE A 162 -10.30 7.36 11.01
N LYS A 163 -10.49 6.12 10.55
CA LYS A 163 -10.96 5.79 9.19
C LYS A 163 -12.18 6.64 8.81
N GLY A 164 -12.14 7.29 7.64
CA GLY A 164 -13.23 8.10 7.09
C GLY A 164 -13.25 9.59 7.48
N MET A 165 -12.29 10.08 8.27
CA MET A 165 -12.19 11.52 8.63
C MET A 165 -11.33 12.35 7.66
N LEU A 166 -10.71 11.72 6.67
CA LEU A 166 -10.07 12.39 5.53
C LEU A 166 -11.14 12.73 4.48
N PHE A 167 -11.21 13.99 4.06
CA PHE A 167 -12.14 14.45 3.03
C PHE A 167 -11.40 15.10 1.85
N ILE A 168 -11.80 14.76 0.62
CA ILE A 168 -11.21 15.27 -0.62
C ILE A 168 -12.23 16.19 -1.29
N GLY A 169 -11.90 17.47 -1.43
CA GLY A 169 -12.74 18.45 -2.11
C GLY A 169 -12.71 18.32 -3.63
N GLU A 170 -13.90 18.34 -4.23
CA GLU A 170 -14.19 18.29 -5.66
C GLU A 170 -14.65 19.66 -6.21
N GLU A 171 -15.16 20.58 -5.39
CA GLU A 171 -15.56 21.92 -5.87
C GLU A 171 -14.36 22.89 -5.99
N GLU A 172 -14.27 23.59 -7.14
CA GLU A 172 -13.15 24.52 -7.43
C GLU A 172 -13.06 25.71 -6.46
N ASP A 173 -14.17 26.10 -5.82
CA ASP A 173 -14.22 27.18 -4.84
C ASP A 173 -14.19 26.68 -3.38
N GLY A 174 -14.11 25.36 -3.16
CA GLY A 174 -14.02 24.74 -1.84
C GLY A 174 -15.29 24.80 -0.99
N LYS A 175 -16.48 25.03 -1.58
CA LYS A 175 -17.76 25.01 -0.85
C LYS A 175 -18.03 23.69 -0.14
N ASP A 176 -17.76 22.57 -0.79
CA ASP A 176 -17.88 21.24 -0.22
C ASP A 176 -16.97 21.05 1.00
N VAL A 177 -15.71 21.53 0.92
CA VAL A 177 -14.77 21.56 2.04
C VAL A 177 -15.32 22.42 3.18
N MET A 178 -15.87 23.61 2.90
CA MET A 178 -16.50 24.45 3.94
C MET A 178 -17.69 23.77 4.60
N GLN A 179 -18.56 23.10 3.82
CA GLN A 179 -19.71 22.37 4.33
C GLN A 179 -19.28 21.22 5.26
N VAL A 180 -18.27 20.44 4.86
CA VAL A 180 -17.71 19.36 5.69
C VAL A 180 -17.03 19.92 6.94
N LEU A 181 -16.31 21.04 6.86
CA LEU A 181 -15.74 21.71 8.04
C LEU A 181 -16.82 22.17 9.03
N GLU A 182 -17.96 22.69 8.56
CA GLU A 182 -19.08 23.04 9.43
C GLU A 182 -19.67 21.81 10.14
N ASP A 183 -19.80 20.68 9.45
CA ASP A 183 -20.37 19.46 10.01
C ASP A 183 -19.38 18.74 10.94
N TYR A 184 -18.08 18.80 10.63
CA TYR A 184 -17.01 18.39 11.54
C TYR A 184 -16.97 19.26 12.79
N ASN A 185 -17.19 20.57 12.69
CA ASN A 185 -17.27 21.43 13.86
C ASN A 185 -18.44 21.01 14.79
N LYS A 186 -19.63 20.79 14.22
CA LYS A 186 -20.84 20.43 14.99
C LYS A 186 -20.73 19.07 15.69
N ALA A 187 -20.12 18.06 15.05
CA ALA A 187 -20.16 16.67 15.52
C ALA A 187 -18.81 16.07 15.96
N TRP A 188 -17.68 16.64 15.54
CA TRP A 188 -16.35 16.02 15.63
C TRP A 188 -15.25 16.91 16.21
N ALA A 189 -15.51 18.18 16.55
CA ALA A 189 -14.50 19.13 17.03
C ALA A 189 -13.64 18.64 18.23
N LYS A 190 -14.22 17.84 19.14
CA LYS A 190 -13.47 17.24 20.26
C LYS A 190 -12.59 16.04 19.86
N LYS A 191 -12.89 15.40 18.73
CA LYS A 191 -12.18 14.23 18.20
C LYS A 191 -11.13 14.61 17.15
N ILE A 192 -11.27 15.77 16.52
CA ILE A 192 -10.32 16.33 15.55
C ILE A 192 -9.85 17.69 16.09
N PRO A 193 -8.97 17.71 17.12
CA PRO A 193 -8.49 18.95 17.73
C PRO A 193 -7.47 19.69 16.86
N VAL A 194 -6.83 18.98 15.92
CA VAL A 194 -5.87 19.51 14.95
C VAL A 194 -6.12 18.83 13.61
N PHE A 195 -6.12 19.59 12.53
CA PHE A 195 -6.20 19.08 11.16
C PHE A 195 -5.50 20.02 10.18
N GLN A 196 -5.19 19.50 9.01
CA GLN A 196 -4.54 20.20 7.92
C GLN A 196 -5.53 20.43 6.77
N LEU A 197 -5.49 21.62 6.17
CA LEU A 197 -5.97 21.84 4.81
C LEU A 197 -4.77 21.87 3.87
N GLN A 198 -4.72 20.93 2.93
CA GLN A 198 -3.71 20.91 1.87
C GLN A 198 -4.38 21.18 0.52
N LYS A 199 -3.73 21.96 -0.36
CA LYS A 199 -4.23 22.13 -1.73
C LYS A 199 -4.29 20.78 -2.43
N ARG A 200 -5.44 20.46 -3.03
CA ARG A 200 -5.56 19.27 -3.87
C ARG A 200 -4.77 19.47 -5.16
N VAL A 201 -4.10 18.40 -5.59
CA VAL A 201 -3.54 18.26 -6.93
C VAL A 201 -4.13 17.03 -7.60
N SER A 202 -4.05 16.98 -8.92
CA SER A 202 -4.44 15.85 -9.75
C SER A 202 -3.25 15.38 -10.57
N GLY A 203 -3.10 14.07 -10.71
CA GLY A 203 -1.97 13.44 -11.38
C GLY A 203 -1.99 11.93 -11.13
N VAL A 204 -0.90 11.26 -11.50
CA VAL A 204 -0.67 9.85 -11.16
C VAL A 204 0.04 9.79 -9.81
N GLU A 205 -0.47 8.98 -8.89
CA GLU A 205 0.16 8.74 -7.58
C GLU A 205 1.14 7.57 -7.69
N VAL A 206 2.35 7.77 -7.15
CA VAL A 206 3.49 6.84 -7.27
C VAL A 206 4.17 6.78 -5.91
N ALA A 207 4.30 5.60 -5.31
CA ALA A 207 5.19 5.42 -4.17
C ALA A 207 6.61 5.16 -4.65
N VAL A 208 7.59 5.70 -3.92
CA VAL A 208 9.01 5.43 -4.12
C VAL A 208 9.62 5.07 -2.77
N GLY A 209 10.19 3.88 -2.66
CA GLY A 209 10.80 3.36 -1.44
C GLY A 209 12.20 2.78 -1.70
N ALA A 210 13.03 2.74 -0.67
CA ALA A 210 14.36 2.13 -0.74
C ALA A 210 14.85 1.75 0.66
N PHE A 211 15.62 0.68 0.78
CA PHE A 211 16.30 0.37 2.04
C PHE A 211 17.43 1.37 2.29
N PHE A 212 17.62 1.81 3.54
CA PHE A 212 18.68 2.75 3.92
C PHE A 212 19.58 2.16 5.00
N ASN A 213 20.90 2.15 4.77
CA ASN A 213 21.86 1.52 5.69
C ASN A 213 22.42 2.47 6.78
N GLY A 214 21.86 3.68 6.91
CA GLY A 214 22.38 4.74 7.78
C GLY A 214 23.43 5.66 7.13
N LYS A 215 23.82 5.40 5.88
CA LYS A 215 24.76 6.23 5.10
C LYS A 215 24.27 6.49 3.68
N GLU A 216 23.74 5.47 3.01
CA GLU A 216 23.26 5.53 1.63
C GLU A 216 22.02 4.65 1.44
N PHE A 217 21.24 4.98 0.40
CA PHE A 217 20.15 4.14 -0.07
C PHE A 217 20.71 2.94 -0.85
N ILE A 218 20.16 1.76 -0.58
CA ILE A 218 20.49 0.52 -1.28
C ILE A 218 19.64 0.47 -2.55
N TYR A 219 20.29 0.12 -3.67
CA TYR A 219 19.65 0.01 -4.98
C TYR A 219 19.41 -1.45 -5.38
N PRO A 220 18.40 -1.75 -6.22
CA PRO A 220 17.46 -0.81 -6.82
C PRO A 220 16.47 -0.22 -5.81
N ILE A 221 15.95 0.98 -6.12
CA ILE A 221 14.79 1.54 -5.41
C ILE A 221 13.51 0.88 -5.92
N ASN A 222 12.52 0.75 -5.05
CA ASN A 222 11.18 0.28 -5.37
C ASN A 222 10.32 1.45 -5.84
N VAL A 223 9.56 1.25 -6.92
CA VAL A 223 8.57 2.21 -7.43
C VAL A 223 7.29 1.45 -7.69
N ASN A 224 6.14 1.96 -7.23
CA ASN A 224 4.83 1.40 -7.54
C ASN A 224 3.82 2.51 -7.89
N PHE A 225 2.70 2.14 -8.52
CA PHE A 225 1.56 3.02 -8.71
C PHE A 225 0.51 2.69 -7.64
N GLU A 226 0.09 3.67 -6.84
CA GLU A 226 -0.79 3.42 -5.69
C GLU A 226 -2.27 3.51 -6.08
N ASN A 227 -3.07 2.50 -5.76
CA ASN A 227 -4.52 2.50 -5.96
C ASN A 227 -5.25 2.63 -4.61
N LYS A 228 -5.32 3.85 -4.06
CA LYS A 228 -5.89 4.14 -2.73
C LYS A 228 -7.41 4.08 -2.64
N LYS A 229 -8.11 3.60 -3.68
CA LYS A 229 -9.58 3.64 -3.77
C LYS A 229 -10.14 2.24 -3.94
N LEU A 230 -11.10 1.90 -3.08
CA LEU A 230 -11.67 0.55 -2.98
C LEU A 230 -12.29 0.05 -4.30
N PHE A 231 -12.74 0.95 -5.18
CA PHE A 231 -13.36 0.61 -6.46
C PHE A 231 -12.66 1.29 -7.66
N PRO A 232 -12.66 0.64 -8.84
CA PRO A 232 -12.10 1.20 -10.08
C PRO A 232 -12.63 2.60 -10.41
N GLY A 233 -11.80 3.40 -11.08
CA GLY A 233 -12.13 4.79 -11.44
C GLY A 233 -12.04 5.78 -10.26
N ASN A 234 -11.21 5.47 -9.26
CA ASN A 234 -11.04 6.26 -8.02
C ASN A 234 -12.31 6.40 -7.16
N LEU A 235 -13.16 5.37 -7.14
CA LEU A 235 -14.44 5.38 -6.44
C LEU A 235 -14.36 4.68 -5.07
N GLY A 236 -15.29 5.05 -4.17
CA GLY A 236 -15.43 4.45 -2.84
C GLY A 236 -14.56 5.09 -1.74
N PRO A 237 -14.58 4.48 -0.53
CA PRO A 237 -13.72 4.90 0.56
C PRO A 237 -12.24 4.72 0.19
N SER A 238 -11.38 5.48 0.86
CA SER A 238 -9.94 5.29 0.69
C SER A 238 -9.45 4.10 1.51
N THR A 239 -8.54 3.31 0.92
CA THR A 239 -7.84 2.16 1.52
C THR A 239 -6.34 2.47 1.62
N GLY A 240 -5.51 1.49 2.02
CA GLY A 240 -4.06 1.59 1.90
C GLY A 240 -3.58 1.46 0.45
N GLU A 241 -3.84 0.30 -0.16
CA GLU A 241 -3.54 -0.07 -1.56
C GLU A 241 -4.56 -1.18 -1.98
N MET A 242 -4.68 -1.55 -3.28
CA MET A 242 -5.75 -2.44 -3.80
C MET A 242 -5.36 -3.50 -4.88
N GLY A 243 -4.09 -3.86 -5.12
CA GLY A 243 -3.74 -4.94 -6.09
C GLY A 243 -4.35 -6.33 -5.77
N CYS A 244 -4.55 -7.28 -6.70
CA CYS A 244 -4.25 -7.38 -8.14
C CYS A 244 -5.20 -8.40 -8.86
N TYR A 245 -5.02 -8.64 -10.18
CA TYR A 245 -5.85 -9.53 -11.01
C TYR A 245 -5.43 -11.02 -10.98
N ASP A 246 -6.24 -11.92 -11.58
CA ASP A 246 -6.07 -13.39 -11.53
C ASP A 246 -5.91 -14.09 -12.90
N GLU A 247 -5.64 -15.41 -12.89
CA GLU A 247 -5.33 -16.19 -14.10
C GLU A 247 -6.45 -16.35 -15.13
N GLN A 248 -7.71 -16.14 -14.75
CA GLN A 248 -8.88 -16.32 -15.63
C GLN A 248 -9.51 -14.98 -16.05
N THR A 249 -8.94 -13.87 -15.59
CA THR A 249 -9.20 -12.54 -16.13
C THR A 249 -8.85 -12.51 -17.62
N GLU A 250 -9.78 -12.08 -18.48
CA GLU A 250 -9.50 -11.81 -19.90
C GLU A 250 -9.18 -10.33 -20.11
N VAL A 251 -8.21 -10.06 -21.00
CA VAL A 251 -7.81 -8.71 -21.39
C VAL A 251 -8.03 -8.53 -22.89
N LEU A 252 -8.56 -7.38 -23.28
CA LEU A 252 -8.74 -7.06 -24.69
C LEU A 252 -7.39 -6.74 -25.32
N THR A 253 -7.01 -7.48 -26.36
CA THR A 253 -5.82 -7.22 -27.18
C THR A 253 -6.23 -6.71 -28.57
N ASP A 254 -5.27 -6.22 -29.35
CA ASP A 254 -5.46 -5.84 -30.76
C ASP A 254 -5.91 -7.02 -31.65
N ASN A 255 -5.75 -8.25 -31.17
CA ASN A 255 -6.18 -9.49 -31.81
C ASN A 255 -7.42 -10.12 -31.14
N GLY A 256 -8.10 -9.42 -30.23
CA GLY A 256 -9.29 -9.87 -29.51
C GLY A 256 -9.05 -10.16 -28.02
N TRP A 257 -10.05 -10.71 -27.34
CA TRP A 257 -9.92 -11.08 -25.92
C TRP A 257 -8.96 -12.26 -25.73
N LYS A 258 -8.15 -12.19 -24.68
CA LYS A 258 -7.14 -13.20 -24.34
C LYS A 258 -7.00 -13.31 -22.82
N PHE A 259 -6.86 -14.53 -22.28
CA PHE A 259 -6.62 -14.71 -20.85
C PHE A 259 -5.30 -14.05 -20.40
N PHE A 260 -5.30 -13.42 -19.23
CA PHE A 260 -4.15 -12.73 -18.64
C PHE A 260 -2.92 -13.63 -18.56
N ARG A 261 -3.11 -14.90 -18.14
CA ARG A 261 -2.05 -15.94 -18.10
C ARG A 261 -1.45 -16.30 -19.47
N GLU A 262 -2.15 -15.98 -20.56
CA GLU A 262 -1.76 -16.29 -21.94
C GLU A 262 -1.13 -15.09 -22.66
N LEU A 263 -1.08 -13.93 -21.98
CA LEU A 263 -0.36 -12.76 -22.46
C LEU A 263 1.14 -13.05 -22.60
N ASN A 264 1.74 -12.42 -23.60
CA ASN A 264 3.17 -12.36 -23.82
C ASN A 264 3.55 -10.93 -24.25
N TYR A 265 4.84 -10.60 -24.17
CA TYR A 265 5.43 -9.30 -24.48
C TYR A 265 5.13 -8.72 -25.87
N LYS A 266 4.43 -9.44 -26.77
CA LYS A 266 4.02 -8.98 -28.11
C LYS A 266 2.51 -8.83 -28.28
N ASP A 267 1.70 -9.27 -27.32
CA ASP A 267 0.26 -9.01 -27.39
C ASP A 267 0.04 -7.53 -27.06
N LYS A 268 -0.58 -6.78 -27.97
CA LYS A 268 -0.84 -5.36 -27.70
C LYS A 268 -2.13 -5.25 -26.92
N ILE A 269 -2.03 -4.80 -25.68
CA ILE A 269 -3.14 -4.72 -24.73
C ILE A 269 -3.88 -3.40 -24.93
N CYS A 270 -5.21 -3.46 -24.90
CA CYS A 270 -6.09 -2.30 -24.90
C CYS A 270 -5.82 -1.44 -23.66
N THR A 271 -5.37 -0.22 -23.89
CA THR A 271 -5.04 0.80 -22.90
C THR A 271 -5.79 2.09 -23.23
N LEU A 272 -5.97 2.97 -22.25
CA LEU A 272 -6.53 4.30 -22.45
C LEU A 272 -5.39 5.32 -22.40
N ASN A 273 -5.19 6.09 -23.46
CA ASN A 273 -4.17 7.14 -23.45
C ASN A 273 -4.65 8.31 -22.55
N PRO A 274 -3.88 8.69 -21.51
CA PRO A 274 -4.31 9.65 -20.50
C PRO A 274 -4.29 11.11 -20.97
N LEU A 275 -3.82 11.40 -22.19
CA LEU A 275 -3.72 12.76 -22.73
C LEU A 275 -4.89 13.13 -23.66
N ASN A 276 -5.42 12.16 -24.41
CA ASN A 276 -6.53 12.34 -25.37
C ASN A 276 -7.79 11.54 -25.00
N HIS A 277 -7.69 10.60 -24.04
CA HIS A 277 -8.74 9.65 -23.66
C HIS A 277 -9.19 8.73 -24.81
N GLU A 278 -8.31 8.44 -25.77
CA GLU A 278 -8.55 7.48 -26.85
C GLU A 278 -8.03 6.09 -26.48
N ILE A 279 -8.61 5.04 -27.08
CA ILE A 279 -8.15 3.66 -26.92
C ILE A 279 -6.93 3.42 -27.79
N GLU A 280 -5.87 2.91 -27.18
CA GLU A 280 -4.61 2.55 -27.84
C GLU A 280 -4.19 1.12 -27.45
N PHE A 281 -3.39 0.47 -28.29
CA PHE A 281 -2.95 -0.91 -28.07
C PHE A 281 -1.43 -0.95 -27.91
N ASN A 282 -0.95 -1.28 -26.70
CA ASN A 282 0.45 -1.19 -26.29
C ASN A 282 1.01 -2.55 -25.84
N GLU A 283 2.28 -2.84 -26.17
CA GLU A 283 2.99 -4.05 -25.75
C GLU A 283 3.32 -3.96 -24.25
N PRO A 284 3.09 -5.00 -23.41
CA PRO A 284 3.38 -4.93 -21.98
C PRO A 284 4.89 -4.96 -21.72
N GLU A 285 5.36 -4.09 -20.82
CA GLU A 285 6.77 -4.01 -20.41
C GLU A 285 7.17 -5.14 -19.44
N GLU A 286 6.22 -5.68 -18.67
CA GLU A 286 6.41 -6.77 -17.70
C GLU A 286 5.14 -7.62 -17.55
N LEU A 287 5.29 -8.89 -17.16
CA LEU A 287 4.19 -9.82 -16.85
C LEU A 287 4.48 -10.53 -15.52
N VAL A 288 3.63 -10.29 -14.51
CA VAL A 288 3.79 -10.82 -13.14
C VAL A 288 2.71 -11.85 -12.83
N VAL A 289 3.11 -13.01 -12.28
CA VAL A 289 2.23 -14.14 -11.94
C VAL A 289 2.69 -14.77 -10.63
N PHE A 290 1.75 -15.12 -9.74
CA PHE A 290 2.01 -15.78 -8.46
C PHE A 290 0.90 -16.79 -8.12
N ASP A 291 1.25 -17.87 -7.42
CA ASP A 291 0.28 -18.90 -7.02
C ASP A 291 -0.71 -18.37 -5.96
N HIS A 292 -2.00 -18.67 -6.12
CA HIS A 292 -3.03 -18.41 -5.12
C HIS A 292 -3.68 -19.73 -4.65
N HIS A 293 -3.90 -19.88 -3.34
CA HIS A 293 -4.22 -21.18 -2.73
C HIS A 293 -5.63 -21.28 -2.11
N LYS A 294 -6.42 -20.20 -2.09
CA LYS A 294 -7.82 -20.23 -1.63
C LYS A 294 -8.77 -20.70 -2.74
N GLU A 295 -10.00 -21.08 -2.39
CA GLU A 295 -11.04 -21.40 -3.37
C GLU A 295 -11.42 -20.17 -4.24
N LEU A 296 -11.78 -20.43 -5.50
CA LEU A 296 -12.15 -19.42 -6.48
C LEU A 296 -13.64 -19.60 -6.88
N ILE A 297 -14.40 -18.52 -6.92
CA ILE A 297 -15.80 -18.50 -7.36
C ILE A 297 -15.84 -18.51 -8.89
N SER A 298 -16.54 -19.47 -9.50
CA SER A 298 -16.76 -19.56 -10.96
C SER A 298 -18.18 -19.13 -11.35
N ILE A 299 -18.31 -18.29 -12.36
CA ILE A 299 -19.61 -17.79 -12.86
C ILE A 299 -19.62 -17.91 -14.39
N GLN A 300 -20.44 -18.84 -14.90
CA GLN A 300 -20.53 -19.17 -16.32
C GLN A 300 -21.99 -19.09 -16.81
N ASN A 301 -22.24 -18.33 -17.89
CA ASN A 301 -23.52 -18.23 -18.60
C ASN A 301 -23.29 -17.89 -20.08
N GLN A 302 -24.36 -17.63 -20.85
CA GLN A 302 -24.27 -17.35 -22.30
C GLN A 302 -23.52 -16.05 -22.69
N THR A 303 -23.16 -15.21 -21.71
CA THR A 303 -22.56 -13.87 -21.92
C THR A 303 -21.39 -13.55 -21.01
N LEU A 304 -21.04 -14.42 -20.06
CA LEU A 304 -19.96 -14.23 -19.09
C LEU A 304 -19.41 -15.59 -18.68
N ASP A 305 -18.09 -15.75 -18.72
CA ASP A 305 -17.39 -16.95 -18.24
C ASP A 305 -16.12 -16.51 -17.51
N ILE A 306 -16.24 -16.31 -16.20
CA ILE A 306 -15.15 -15.81 -15.35
C ILE A 306 -15.05 -16.65 -14.08
N LYS A 307 -13.87 -16.62 -13.47
CA LYS A 307 -13.64 -17.21 -12.16
C LYS A 307 -12.60 -16.38 -11.43
N VAL A 308 -12.87 -16.09 -10.16
CA VAL A 308 -12.21 -15.03 -9.37
C VAL A 308 -12.02 -15.46 -7.92
N THR A 309 -11.17 -14.77 -7.15
CA THR A 309 -11.01 -15.04 -5.71
C THR A 309 -12.30 -14.76 -4.91
N LEU A 310 -12.47 -15.41 -3.76
CA LEU A 310 -13.61 -15.17 -2.86
C LEU A 310 -13.77 -13.70 -2.44
N ASP A 311 -12.65 -12.98 -2.37
CA ASP A 311 -12.53 -11.59 -1.93
C ASP A 311 -12.59 -10.59 -3.12
N HIS A 312 -12.88 -11.06 -4.35
CA HIS A 312 -12.84 -10.27 -5.57
C HIS A 312 -14.12 -9.46 -5.81
N ASN A 313 -14.00 -8.14 -5.97
CA ASN A 313 -15.15 -7.25 -6.17
C ASN A 313 -15.57 -7.19 -7.64
N MET A 314 -16.79 -7.65 -7.96
CA MET A 314 -17.32 -7.65 -9.33
C MET A 314 -18.45 -6.64 -9.54
N TYR A 315 -18.47 -6.01 -10.71
CA TYR A 315 -19.63 -5.24 -11.17
C TYR A 315 -20.61 -6.14 -11.94
N VAL A 316 -21.84 -6.27 -11.44
CA VAL A 316 -22.95 -6.95 -12.12
C VAL A 316 -24.08 -5.98 -12.43
N SER A 317 -24.48 -5.94 -13.69
CA SER A 317 -25.66 -5.21 -14.17
C SER A 317 -26.55 -6.16 -14.95
N SER A 318 -27.87 -6.02 -14.82
CA SER A 318 -28.80 -6.82 -15.61
C SER A 318 -28.86 -6.30 -17.05
N GLN A 319 -29.07 -7.18 -18.03
CA GLN A 319 -29.13 -6.83 -19.46
C GLN A 319 -30.24 -5.81 -19.83
N TRP A 320 -31.11 -5.44 -18.88
CA TRP A 320 -32.14 -4.42 -19.04
C TRP A 320 -31.62 -2.99 -18.90
N ASN A 321 -30.50 -2.77 -18.21
CA ASN A 321 -29.98 -1.43 -17.91
C ASN A 321 -29.04 -0.86 -18.99
N THR A 322 -28.64 -1.66 -20.00
CA THR A 322 -27.67 -1.28 -21.04
C THR A 322 -28.32 -0.90 -22.39
N ARG A 323 -29.64 -0.63 -22.41
CA ARG A 323 -30.41 -0.28 -23.63
C ARG A 323 -31.07 1.10 -23.61
N ASN A 324 -30.77 1.93 -22.61
CA ASN A 324 -31.25 3.32 -22.48
C ASN A 324 -30.07 4.29 -22.49
#